data_AF-A0A0X8I8J3-F1
#
_entry.id   AF-A0A0X8I8J3-F1
#
_cell.length_a   1.000
_cell.length_b   1.000
_cell.length_c   1.000
_cell.angle_alpha   90.00
_cell.angle_beta   90.00
_cell.angle_gamma   90.00
#
_symmetry.space_group_name_H-M   'P 1'
#
loop_
_entity.id
_entity.type
_entity.pdbx_description
1 polymer ?
#
loop_
_entity_poly.entity_id
_entity_poly.type
_entity_poly.pdbx_seq_one_letter_code
_entity_poly.pdbx_strand_id
1 'polypeptide(L)'
;MAEEEPPVRKGMACPRCGRPIDWVGRQIVRGRVYYYAVHVSYENGRKRLSKCYLGPRDYDYVSRQHSDMGMELKGMVYEAINSPASRFRDYVAGIVDKLSGDAASGALNLGQARDWARAAREAGQLLLRLADGLEGYARRLEAEGKAEEKAGAVAKGEGEARAAPAPAGPLTAED
;
A
#
# COMPACT_ATOMS: atom_id res chain seq x y z
N MET A 1 17.06 13.02 -24.80
CA MET A 1 15.81 12.30 -24.45
C MET A 1 15.95 11.93 -22.99
N ALA A 2 15.25 12.63 -22.09
CA ALA A 2 15.37 12.33 -20.67
C ALA A 2 14.88 10.88 -20.46
N GLU A 3 15.76 10.01 -19.96
CA GLU A 3 15.31 8.73 -19.41
C GLU A 3 14.42 9.08 -18.22
N GLU A 4 13.12 9.00 -18.44
CA GLU A 4 12.13 9.13 -17.37
C GLU A 4 12.49 8.09 -16.31
N GLU A 5 12.94 8.57 -15.15
CA GLU A 5 13.38 7.71 -14.06
C GLU A 5 12.29 6.70 -13.73
N PRO A 6 12.66 5.46 -13.38
CA PRO A 6 11.69 4.50 -12.92
C PRO A 6 10.88 5.14 -11.78
N PRO A 7 9.55 5.15 -11.88
CA PRO A 7 8.66 5.78 -10.90
C PRO A 7 8.79 5.26 -9.46
N VAL A 8 9.42 4.11 -9.29
CA VAL A 8 9.74 3.51 -8.00
C VAL A 8 11.23 3.65 -7.78
N ARG A 9 11.64 4.04 -6.58
CA ARG A 9 13.04 4.35 -6.26
C ARG A 9 13.61 3.35 -5.27
N LYS A 10 14.94 3.24 -5.28
CA LYS A 10 15.69 2.52 -4.25
C LYS A 10 15.31 3.06 -2.86
N GLY A 11 15.15 2.17 -1.89
CA GLY A 11 14.80 2.49 -0.51
C GLY A 11 13.29 2.57 -0.24
N MET A 12 12.44 2.72 -1.26
CA MET A 12 10.98 2.66 -1.06
C MET A 12 10.53 1.25 -0.66
N ALA A 13 9.43 1.17 0.09
CA ALA A 13 8.76 -0.09 0.37
C ALA A 13 8.17 -0.68 -0.93
N CYS A 14 8.46 -1.95 -1.19
CA CYS A 14 7.96 -2.63 -2.36
C CYS A 14 6.44 -2.78 -2.31
N PRO A 15 5.69 -2.31 -3.32
CA PRO A 15 4.22 -2.42 -3.30
C PRO A 15 3.74 -3.88 -3.39
N ARG A 16 4.61 -4.83 -3.77
CA ARG A 16 4.28 -6.25 -3.86
C ARG A 16 4.53 -7.02 -2.57
N CYS A 17 5.54 -6.65 -1.78
CA CYS A 17 5.99 -7.47 -0.65
C CYS A 17 6.40 -6.67 0.61
N GLY A 18 6.30 -5.35 0.59
CA GLY A 18 6.64 -4.46 1.70
C GLY A 18 8.14 -4.25 1.95
N ARG A 19 9.02 -5.12 1.44
CA ARG A 19 10.48 -5.01 1.67
C ARG A 19 11.08 -3.75 1.01
N PRO A 20 12.14 -3.15 1.58
CA PRO A 20 12.89 -2.10 0.90
C PRO A 20 13.40 -2.56 -0.48
N ILE A 21 13.29 -1.67 -1.47
CA ILE A 21 13.79 -1.93 -2.82
C ILE A 21 15.29 -1.62 -2.86
N ASP A 22 16.13 -2.59 -3.22
CA ASP A 22 17.56 -2.35 -3.38
C ASP A 22 17.87 -1.63 -4.70
N TRP A 23 17.16 -2.00 -5.78
CA TRP A 23 17.12 -1.25 -7.04
C TRP A 23 15.91 -1.63 -7.88
N VAL A 24 15.57 -0.78 -8.86
CA VAL A 24 14.54 -1.08 -9.84
C VAL A 24 15.16 -1.62 -11.13
N GLY A 25 14.74 -2.82 -11.51
CA GLY A 25 15.08 -3.43 -12.78
C GLY A 25 14.10 -2.98 -13.86
N ARG A 26 14.64 -2.74 -15.07
CA ARG A 26 13.89 -2.48 -16.29
C ARG A 26 14.16 -3.59 -17.30
N GLN A 27 13.11 -4.08 -17.96
CA GLN A 27 13.23 -5.04 -19.06
C GLN A 27 12.40 -4.54 -20.24
N ILE A 28 12.96 -4.65 -21.45
CA ILE A 28 12.24 -4.34 -22.68
C ILE A 28 11.98 -5.67 -23.40
N VAL A 29 10.71 -6.03 -23.57
CA VAL A 29 10.32 -7.26 -24.29
C VAL A 29 9.35 -6.86 -25.39
N ARG A 30 9.74 -7.10 -26.65
CA ARG A 30 8.93 -6.77 -27.84
C ARG A 30 8.41 -5.32 -27.84
N GLY A 31 9.27 -4.37 -27.50
CA GLY A 31 8.94 -2.94 -27.44
C GLY A 31 8.18 -2.49 -26.18
N ARG A 32 7.76 -3.41 -25.29
CA ARG A 32 7.09 -3.08 -24.04
C ARG A 32 8.08 -3.01 -22.89
N VAL A 33 7.92 -2.00 -22.04
CA VAL A 33 8.78 -1.77 -20.86
C VAL A 33 8.13 -2.41 -19.64
N TYR A 34 8.92 -3.17 -18.87
CA TYR A 34 8.50 -3.87 -17.66
C TYR A 34 9.40 -3.50 -16.49
N TYR A 35 8.79 -3.26 -15.33
CA TYR A 35 9.50 -2.88 -14.12
C TYR A 35 9.49 -3.99 -13.06
N TYR A 36 10.60 -4.07 -12.33
CA TYR A 36 10.80 -5.03 -11.24
C TYR A 36 11.43 -4.34 -10.04
N ALA A 37 10.89 -4.56 -8.85
CA ALA A 37 11.61 -4.29 -7.61
C ALA A 37 12.58 -5.44 -7.35
N VAL A 38 13.86 -5.15 -7.18
CA VAL A 38 14.86 -6.16 -6.86
C VAL A 38 15.24 -6.05 -5.39
N HIS A 39 15.27 -7.20 -4.72
CA HIS A 39 15.63 -7.33 -3.31
C HIS A 39 16.84 -8.25 -3.16
N VAL A 40 17.78 -7.83 -2.34
CA VAL A 40 18.93 -8.60 -1.92
C VAL A 40 18.61 -9.23 -0.57
N SER A 41 18.74 -10.54 -0.49
CA SER A 41 18.79 -11.26 0.79
C SER A 41 20.13 -11.99 0.91
N TYR A 42 20.55 -12.24 2.14
CA TYR A 42 21.69 -13.10 2.43
C TYR A 42 21.17 -14.35 3.13
N GLU A 43 21.36 -15.51 2.50
CA GLU A 43 21.02 -16.81 3.06
C GLU A 43 22.30 -17.62 3.19
N ASN A 44 22.66 -18.01 4.42
CA ASN A 44 23.90 -18.72 4.74
C ASN A 44 25.15 -18.03 4.18
N GLY A 45 25.23 -16.70 4.31
CA GLY A 45 26.34 -15.89 3.78
C GLY A 45 26.34 -15.71 2.26
N ARG A 46 25.41 -16.32 1.52
CA ARG A 46 25.32 -16.19 0.07
C ARG A 46 24.28 -15.13 -0.32
N LYS A 47 24.70 -14.22 -1.20
CA LYS A 47 23.82 -13.20 -1.79
C LYS A 47 22.78 -13.86 -2.70
N ARG A 48 21.51 -13.62 -2.43
CA ARG A 48 20.36 -14.03 -3.24
C ARG A 48 19.63 -12.80 -3.74
N LEU A 49 19.20 -12.85 -5.01
CA LEU A 49 18.43 -11.80 -5.65
C LEU A 49 17.02 -12.31 -5.90
N SER A 50 16.03 -11.58 -5.40
CA SER A 50 14.62 -11.83 -5.71
C SER A 50 14.04 -10.64 -6.46
N LYS A 51 13.18 -10.91 -7.45
CA LYS A 51 12.55 -9.88 -8.27
C LYS A 51 11.04 -9.92 -8.06
N CYS A 52 10.48 -8.79 -7.65
CA CYS A 52 9.05 -8.55 -7.59
C CYS A 52 8.61 -7.82 -8.85
N TYR A 53 7.79 -8.47 -9.67
CA TYR A 53 7.23 -7.84 -10.87
C TYR A 53 6.25 -6.73 -10.49
N LEU A 54 6.50 -5.51 -10.98
CA LEU A 54 5.69 -4.32 -10.69
C LEU A 54 4.69 -4.00 -11.82
N GLY A 55 4.79 -4.70 -12.95
CA GLY A 55 3.95 -4.51 -14.13
C GLY A 55 4.69 -3.86 -15.31
N PRO A 56 4.06 -3.84 -16.49
CA PRO A 56 4.46 -3.00 -17.59
C PRO A 56 4.31 -1.52 -17.26
N ARG A 57 5.00 -0.68 -18.04
CA ARG A 57 4.76 0.76 -18.13
C ARG A 57 3.31 1.01 -18.57
N ASP A 58 2.88 0.33 -19.63
CA ASP A 58 1.58 0.55 -20.28
C ASP A 58 0.77 -0.75 -20.33
N TYR A 59 -0.44 -0.74 -19.73
CA TYR A 59 -1.43 -1.81 -19.83
C TYR A 59 -2.45 -1.49 -20.92
N ASP A 60 -2.06 -1.62 -22.19
CA ASP A 60 -2.95 -1.25 -23.30
C ASP A 60 -4.01 -2.34 -23.59
N TYR A 61 -3.57 -3.60 -23.78
CA TYR A 61 -4.46 -4.66 -24.24
C TYR A 61 -5.62 -4.98 -23.29
N VAL A 62 -5.35 -5.13 -21.99
CA VAL A 62 -6.39 -5.54 -21.02
C VAL A 62 -7.33 -4.37 -20.72
N SER A 63 -6.81 -3.13 -20.69
CA SER A 63 -7.63 -1.93 -20.50
C SER A 63 -8.65 -1.77 -21.63
N ARG A 64 -8.26 -2.04 -22.88
CA ARG A 64 -9.20 -2.05 -24.02
C ARG A 64 -10.35 -3.04 -23.89
N GLN A 65 -10.18 -4.13 -23.12
CA GLN A 65 -11.24 -5.11 -22.90
C GLN A 65 -12.23 -4.70 -21.79
N HIS A 66 -11.95 -3.61 -21.05
CA HIS A 66 -12.77 -3.11 -19.95
C HIS A 66 -13.14 -1.62 -20.13
N SER A 67 -12.78 -1.03 -21.27
CA SER A 67 -13.02 0.39 -21.55
C SER A 67 -14.51 0.72 -21.71
N ASP A 68 -15.32 -0.28 -22.05
CA ASP A 68 -16.78 -0.18 -22.08
C ASP A 68 -17.37 0.15 -20.70
N MET A 69 -16.71 -0.30 -19.63
CA MET A 69 -17.06 0.02 -18.23
C MET A 69 -16.33 1.27 -17.69
N GLY A 70 -15.61 2.03 -18.54
CA GLY A 70 -14.84 3.19 -18.09
C GLY A 70 -13.57 2.84 -17.32
N MET A 71 -13.10 1.59 -17.40
CA MET A 71 -11.91 1.13 -16.68
C MET A 71 -10.67 1.22 -17.55
N GLU A 72 -9.63 1.87 -17.03
CA GLU A 72 -8.26 1.78 -17.52
C GLU A 72 -7.42 1.05 -16.45
N LEU A 73 -6.98 -0.17 -16.73
CA LEU A 73 -6.23 -0.96 -15.76
C LEU A 73 -4.78 -0.48 -15.67
N LYS A 74 -4.30 -0.37 -14.43
CA LYS A 74 -3.00 0.21 -14.08
C LYS A 74 -2.12 -0.79 -13.33
N GLY A 75 -0.82 -0.72 -13.59
CA GLY A 75 0.20 -1.55 -12.93
C GLY A 75 0.47 -1.14 -11.47
N MET A 76 1.11 -2.02 -10.70
CA MET A 76 1.54 -1.68 -9.33
C MET A 76 2.53 -0.50 -9.31
N VAL A 77 3.27 -0.31 -10.40
CA VAL A 77 4.06 0.90 -10.63
C VAL A 77 3.23 2.17 -10.43
N TYR A 78 2.02 2.24 -10.98
CA TYR A 78 1.16 3.42 -10.85
C TYR A 78 0.80 3.71 -9.38
N GLU A 79 0.56 2.67 -8.59
CA GLU A 79 0.26 2.81 -7.17
C GLU A 79 1.47 3.31 -6.37
N ALA A 80 2.67 2.88 -6.73
CA ALA A 80 3.91 3.35 -6.11
C ALA A 80 4.24 4.82 -6.42
N ILE A 81 3.79 5.37 -7.57
CA ILE A 81 3.98 6.78 -7.95
C ILE A 81 3.07 7.70 -7.14
N ASN A 82 1.83 7.25 -6.98
CA ASN A 82 0.76 8.11 -6.49
C ASN A 82 0.62 7.89 -4.99
N SER A 83 -0.34 7.08 -4.58
CA SER A 83 -0.51 6.70 -3.19
C SER A 83 -0.99 5.25 -3.11
N PRO A 84 -0.84 4.61 -1.92
CA PRO A 84 -1.62 3.42 -1.62
C PRO A 84 -3.10 3.66 -1.97
N ALA A 85 -3.75 2.64 -2.54
CA ALA A 85 -5.14 2.67 -2.99
C ALA A 85 -5.48 3.61 -4.18
N SER A 86 -4.51 4.26 -4.84
CA SER A 86 -4.81 5.11 -6.01
C SER A 86 -5.52 4.35 -7.13
N ARG A 87 -5.10 3.12 -7.42
CA ARG A 87 -5.76 2.30 -8.46
C ARG A 87 -7.22 2.03 -8.12
N PHE A 88 -7.48 1.69 -6.87
CA PHE A 88 -8.85 1.44 -6.40
C PHE A 88 -9.73 2.68 -6.59
N ARG A 89 -9.27 3.86 -6.15
CA ARG A 89 -10.02 5.12 -6.35
C ARG A 89 -10.29 5.39 -7.82
N ASP A 90 -9.27 5.29 -8.66
CA ASP A 90 -9.39 5.63 -10.08
C ASP A 90 -10.33 4.68 -10.83
N TYR A 91 -10.32 3.39 -10.50
CA TYR A 91 -11.23 2.44 -11.14
C TYR A 91 -12.69 2.69 -10.77
N VAL A 92 -12.96 2.96 -9.49
CA VAL A 92 -14.31 3.32 -9.04
C VAL A 92 -14.76 4.62 -9.70
N ALA A 93 -13.90 5.64 -9.73
CA ALA A 93 -14.20 6.92 -10.37
C ALA A 93 -14.49 6.76 -11.88
N GLY A 94 -13.67 6.00 -12.61
CA GLY A 94 -13.88 5.78 -14.04
C GLY A 94 -15.20 5.07 -14.37
N ILE A 95 -15.61 4.10 -13.55
CA ILE A 95 -16.92 3.44 -13.68
C ILE A 95 -18.05 4.44 -13.43
N VAL A 96 -17.95 5.26 -12.38
CA VAL A 96 -18.94 6.28 -12.07
C VAL A 96 -19.07 7.28 -13.22
N ASP A 97 -17.96 7.82 -13.70
CA ASP A 97 -17.94 8.81 -14.79
C ASP A 97 -18.57 8.24 -16.07
N LYS A 98 -18.22 7.00 -16.44
CA LYS A 98 -18.78 6.34 -17.62
C LYS A 98 -20.29 6.14 -17.51
N LEU A 99 -20.75 5.59 -16.39
CA LEU A 99 -22.18 5.33 -16.18
C LEU A 99 -22.99 6.62 -16.08
N SER A 100 -22.45 7.66 -15.43
CA SER A 100 -23.05 8.99 -15.38
C SER A 100 -23.16 9.60 -16.78
N GLY A 101 -22.13 9.47 -17.61
CA GLY A 101 -22.15 9.90 -19.01
C GLY A 101 -23.18 9.14 -19.86
N ASP A 102 -23.28 7.82 -19.71
CA ASP A 102 -24.25 7.00 -20.43
C ASP A 102 -25.69 7.33 -20.03
N ALA A 103 -25.94 7.57 -18.74
CA ALA A 103 -27.24 8.01 -18.25
C ALA A 103 -27.61 9.40 -18.77
N ALA A 104 -26.67 10.36 -18.73
CA ALA A 104 -26.89 11.73 -19.19
C ALA A 104 -27.13 11.83 -20.72
N SER A 105 -26.46 10.97 -21.50
CA SER A 105 -26.61 10.92 -22.97
C SER A 105 -27.82 10.11 -23.44
N GLY A 106 -28.53 9.42 -22.54
CA GLY A 106 -29.64 8.54 -22.91
C GLY A 106 -29.20 7.22 -23.55
N ALA A 107 -27.94 6.82 -23.41
CA ALA A 107 -27.41 5.56 -23.94
C ALA A 107 -27.95 4.32 -23.19
N LEU A 108 -28.46 4.50 -21.96
CA LEU A 108 -29.05 3.43 -21.16
C LEU A 108 -30.56 3.33 -21.40
N ASN A 109 -31.05 2.11 -21.65
CA ASN A 109 -32.49 1.83 -21.58
C ASN A 109 -32.97 1.66 -20.13
N LEU A 110 -34.30 1.61 -19.92
CA LEU A 110 -34.90 1.51 -18.58
C LEU A 110 -34.44 0.28 -17.78
N GLY A 111 -34.29 -0.87 -18.43
CA GLY A 111 -33.82 -2.10 -17.80
C GLY A 111 -32.38 -1.95 -17.34
N GLN A 112 -31.50 -1.52 -18.25
CA GLN A 112 -30.09 -1.26 -17.95
C GLN A 112 -29.92 -0.23 -16.83
N ALA A 113 -30.68 0.86 -16.85
CA ALA A 113 -30.64 1.88 -15.80
C ALA A 113 -31.04 1.32 -14.43
N ARG A 114 -32.07 0.46 -14.38
CA ARG A 114 -32.50 -0.20 -13.12
C ARG A 114 -31.47 -1.19 -12.61
N ASP A 115 -30.88 -1.99 -13.50
CA ASP A 115 -29.87 -2.99 -13.15
C ASP A 115 -28.59 -2.32 -12.62
N TRP A 116 -28.11 -1.29 -13.32
CA TRP A 116 -26.97 -0.49 -12.84
C TRP A 116 -27.27 0.23 -11.53
N ALA A 117 -28.47 0.79 -11.35
CA ALA A 117 -28.86 1.40 -10.08
C ALA A 117 -28.89 0.39 -8.92
N ARG A 118 -29.28 -0.86 -9.17
CA ARG A 118 -29.21 -1.93 -8.17
C ARG A 118 -27.76 -2.27 -7.85
N ALA A 119 -26.95 -2.56 -8.88
CA ALA A 119 -25.55 -2.93 -8.73
C ALA A 119 -24.74 -1.84 -8.00
N ALA A 120 -24.96 -0.56 -8.34
CA ALA A 120 -24.30 0.57 -7.69
C ALA A 120 -24.65 0.68 -6.20
N ARG A 121 -25.92 0.44 -5.81
CA ARG A 121 -26.32 0.42 -4.40
C ARG A 121 -25.66 -0.71 -3.63
N GLU A 122 -25.64 -1.91 -4.21
CA GLU A 122 -25.00 -3.08 -3.60
C GLU A 122 -23.49 -2.87 -3.42
N ALA A 123 -22.82 -2.37 -4.47
CA ALA A 123 -21.41 -2.01 -4.40
C ALA A 123 -21.15 -0.92 -3.34
N GLY A 124 -21.96 0.14 -3.30
CA GLY A 124 -21.86 1.20 -2.30
C GLY A 124 -21.98 0.68 -0.87
N GLN A 125 -22.91 -0.25 -0.61
CA GLN A 125 -23.03 -0.88 0.71
C GLN A 125 -21.79 -1.71 1.08
N LEU A 126 -21.20 -2.43 0.13
CA LEU A 126 -19.95 -3.17 0.36
C LEU A 126 -18.79 -2.22 0.68
N LEU A 127 -18.68 -1.11 -0.05
CA LEU A 127 -17.63 -0.11 0.17
C LEU A 127 -17.74 0.57 1.53
N LEU A 128 -18.96 0.91 1.96
CA LEU A 128 -19.19 1.49 3.29
C LEU A 128 -18.84 0.50 4.41
N ARG A 129 -19.26 -0.76 4.31
CA ARG A 129 -18.87 -1.81 5.28
C ARG A 129 -17.35 -2.01 5.34
N LEU A 130 -16.68 -1.96 4.19
CA LEU A 130 -15.23 -2.04 4.13
C LEU A 130 -14.57 -0.85 4.83
N ALA A 131 -15.07 0.37 4.60
CA ALA A 131 -14.57 1.58 5.25
C ALA A 131 -14.67 1.48 6.77
N ASP A 132 -15.85 1.13 7.29
CA ASP A 132 -16.07 0.95 8.73
C ASP A 132 -15.11 -0.10 9.33
N GLY A 133 -14.92 -1.22 8.62
CA GLY A 133 -13.99 -2.28 9.04
C GLY A 133 -12.54 -1.83 9.07
N LEU A 134 -12.09 -1.06 8.08
CA LEU A 134 -10.72 -0.53 8.01
C LEU A 134 -10.47 0.55 9.08
N GLU A 135 -11.45 1.42 9.34
CA GLU A 135 -11.36 2.40 10.44
C GLU A 135 -11.29 1.69 11.80
N GLY A 136 -12.12 0.67 12.01
CA GLY A 136 -12.06 -0.15 13.21
C GLY A 136 -10.70 -0.84 13.37
N TYR A 137 -10.14 -1.38 12.29
CA TYR A 137 -8.81 -1.98 12.31
C TYR A 137 -7.71 -0.97 12.64
N ALA A 138 -7.73 0.21 12.03
CA ALA A 138 -6.76 1.27 12.31
C ALA A 138 -6.77 1.68 13.78
N ARG A 139 -7.96 1.87 14.38
CA ARG A 139 -8.09 2.18 15.82
C ARG A 139 -7.50 1.11 16.72
N ARG A 140 -7.62 -0.18 16.36
CA ARG A 140 -7.00 -1.27 17.13
C ARG A 140 -5.48 -1.20 17.08
N LEU A 141 -4.90 -1.01 15.88
CA LEU A 141 -3.45 -0.88 15.73
C LEU A 141 -2.90 0.31 16.53
N GLU A 142 -3.61 1.44 16.54
CA GLU A 142 -3.23 2.60 17.35
C GLU A 142 -3.28 2.30 18.85
N ALA A 143 -4.27 1.54 19.31
CA ALA A 143 -4.39 1.16 20.73
C ALA A 143 -3.30 0.15 21.15
N GLU A 144 -3.02 -0.84 20.30
CA GLU A 144 -1.95 -1.82 20.49
C GLU A 144 -0.58 -1.13 20.55
N GLY A 145 -0.27 -0.24 19.60
CA GLY A 145 0.98 0.53 19.61
C GLY A 145 1.14 1.40 20.86
N LYS A 146 0.06 2.06 21.32
CA LYS A 146 0.08 2.83 22.59
C LYS A 146 0.29 1.94 23.82
N ALA A 147 -0.23 0.71 23.81
CA ALA A 147 -0.03 -0.24 24.91
C ALA A 147 1.41 -0.77 24.94
N GLU A 148 1.98 -1.08 23.77
CA GLU A 148 3.38 -1.48 23.62
C GLU A 148 4.35 -0.37 24.04
N GLU A 149 4.08 0.88 23.66
CA GLU A 149 4.87 2.04 24.07
C GLU A 149 4.85 2.24 25.59
N LYS A 150 3.66 2.13 26.22
CA LYS A 150 3.52 2.19 27.68
C LYS A 150 4.26 1.05 28.37
N ALA A 151 4.16 -0.18 27.87
CA ALA A 151 4.87 -1.33 28.45
C ALA A 151 6.40 -1.17 28.34
N GLY A 152 6.90 -0.67 27.19
CA GLY A 152 8.31 -0.36 26.99
C GLY A 152 8.82 0.76 27.90
N ALA A 153 8.01 1.80 28.15
CA ALA A 153 8.36 2.89 29.05
C ALA A 153 8.41 2.44 30.53
N VAL A 154 7.47 1.58 30.96
CA VAL A 154 7.48 0.98 32.30
C VAL A 154 8.70 0.09 32.51
N ALA A 155 9.03 -0.78 31.54
CA ALA A 155 10.22 -1.64 31.61
C ALA A 155 11.54 -0.85 31.67
N LYS A 156 11.61 0.30 30.98
CA LYS A 156 12.79 1.19 31.02
C LYS A 156 12.92 1.92 32.37
N GLY A 157 11.81 2.41 32.93
CA GLY A 157 11.79 3.04 34.25
C GLY A 157 12.14 2.09 35.41
N GLU A 158 11.71 0.83 35.33
CA GLU A 158 12.09 -0.20 36.31
C GLU A 158 13.57 -0.63 36.19
N GLY A 159 14.13 -0.60 34.99
CA GLY A 159 15.56 -0.84 34.74
C GLY A 159 16.48 0.26 35.29
N GLU A 160 16.08 1.52 35.19
CA GLU A 160 16.82 2.66 35.75
C GLU A 160 16.70 2.75 37.29
N ALA A 161 15.54 2.39 37.86
CA ALA A 161 15.34 2.37 39.31
C ALA A 161 16.18 1.29 40.04
N ARG A 162 16.51 0.17 39.37
CA ARG A 162 17.39 -0.88 39.92
C ARG A 162 18.88 -0.56 39.81
N ALA A 163 19.27 0.50 39.11
CA ALA A 163 20.66 0.93 38.94
C ALA A 163 21.09 2.07 39.91
N ALA A 164 20.21 2.50 40.82
CA ALA A 164 20.56 3.50 41.82
C ALA A 164 21.58 2.92 42.84
N PRO A 165 22.74 3.57 43.06
CA PRO A 165 23.74 3.06 43.99
C PRO A 165 23.22 3.10 45.43
N ALA A 166 23.44 2.02 46.18
CA ALA A 166 23.06 1.91 47.58
C ALA A 166 23.67 3.06 48.41
N PRO A 167 22.92 3.64 49.37
CA PRO A 167 23.44 4.72 50.20
C PRO A 167 24.61 4.21 51.06
N ALA A 168 25.71 4.97 51.05
CA ALA A 168 26.89 4.69 51.86
C ALA A 168 26.51 4.66 53.35
N GLY A 169 26.80 3.54 54.01
CA GLY A 169 26.56 3.35 55.44
C GLY A 169 27.41 4.28 56.31
N PRO A 170 26.98 4.57 57.55
CA PRO A 170 27.65 5.56 58.38
C PRO A 170 29.00 5.04 58.90
N LEU A 171 30.04 5.85 58.72
CA LEU A 171 31.37 5.64 59.30
C LEU A 171 31.29 5.85 60.82
N THR A 172 31.42 4.77 61.58
CA THR A 172 31.68 4.84 63.02
C THR A 172 33.14 5.22 63.24
N ALA A 173 33.37 6.36 63.88
CA ALA A 173 34.67 6.74 64.43
C ALA A 173 34.76 6.18 65.85
N GLU A 174 35.78 5.36 66.10
CA GLU A 174 36.20 4.95 67.44
C GLU A 174 37.68 5.34 67.60
N ASP A 175 37.96 6.06 68.69
CA ASP A 175 39.29 6.43 69.20
C ASP A 175 39.94 5.27 70.00
#